data_AF-A0A9E5IZI8-F1
#
_entry.id   AF-A0A9E5IZI8-F1
#
_cell.length_a   1.000
_cell.length_b   1.000
_cell.length_c   1.000
_cell.angle_alpha   90.00
_cell.angle_beta   90.00
_cell.angle_gamma   90.00
#
_symmetry.space_group_name_H-M   'P 1'
#
loop_
_entity.id
_entity.type
_entity.pdbx_description
1 polymer ?
#
loop_
_entity_poly.entity_id
_entity_poly.type
_entity_poly.pdbx_seq_one_letter_code
_entity_poly.pdbx_strand_id
1 'polypeptide(L)'
;MKGKFVVTLQFILLFALALLPGSNESSQLSSALAALLALLAVVILFRAFRDLGSALTPLPESKEGADLVTSGIYSRIRHPIYSALFILALAAYLWKQSGSVLIAALLLTSLLLYKA
;
A
#
# COMPACT_ATOMS: atom_id res chain seq x y z
N MET A 1 10.79 -5.45 19.06
CA MET A 1 9.33 -5.34 19.37
C MET A 1 8.62 -4.26 18.55
N LYS A 2 9.24 -3.08 18.35
CA LYS A 2 8.65 -1.95 17.60
C LYS A 2 8.25 -2.29 16.15
N GLY A 3 9.09 -3.03 15.42
CA GLY A 3 8.82 -3.38 14.01
C GLY A 3 7.55 -4.22 13.82
N LYS A 4 7.33 -5.23 14.67
CA LYS A 4 6.12 -6.09 14.62
C LYS A 4 4.85 -5.26 14.82
N PHE A 5 4.87 -4.32 15.78
CA PHE A 5 3.72 -3.45 16.07
C PHE A 5 3.32 -2.60 14.86
N VAL A 6 4.29 -1.95 14.23
CA VAL A 6 4.06 -1.08 13.05
C VAL A 6 3.47 -1.88 11.89
N VAL A 7 3.94 -3.12 11.67
CA VAL A 7 3.41 -4.00 10.62
C VAL A 7 2.00 -4.48 10.93
N THR A 8 1.73 -4.87 12.17
CA THR A 8 0.38 -5.21 12.61
C THR A 8 -0.57 -4.04 12.38
N LEU A 9 -0.17 -2.82 12.76
CA LEU A 9 -0.96 -1.62 12.53
C LEU A 9 -1.19 -1.35 11.03
N GLN A 10 -0.19 -1.59 10.18
CA GLN A 10 -0.33 -1.47 8.73
C GLN A 10 -1.39 -2.44 8.20
N PHE A 11 -1.37 -3.71 8.61
CA PHE A 11 -2.39 -4.68 8.19
C PHE A 11 -3.77 -4.31 8.72
N ILE A 12 -3.88 -3.83 9.97
CA ILE A 12 -5.16 -3.34 10.52
C ILE A 12 -5.73 -2.22 9.65
N LEU A 13 -4.90 -1.24 9.26
CA LEU A 13 -5.34 -0.12 8.42
C LEU A 13 -5.72 -0.58 7.01
N LEU A 14 -4.99 -1.54 6.43
CA LEU A 14 -5.35 -2.14 5.13
C LEU A 14 -6.69 -2.88 5.19
N PHE A 15 -6.92 -3.67 6.25
CA PHE A 15 -8.22 -4.32 6.47
C PHE A 15 -9.33 -3.30 6.72
N ALA A 16 -9.05 -2.24 7.48
CA ALA A 16 -10.01 -1.15 7.70
C ALA A 16 -10.42 -0.50 6.38
N LEU A 17 -9.49 -0.21 5.47
CA LEU A 17 -9.81 0.32 4.15
C LEU A 17 -10.76 -0.57 3.35
N ALA A 18 -10.59 -1.89 3.43
CA ALA A 18 -11.46 -2.84 2.74
C ALA A 18 -12.86 -2.91 3.35
N LEU A 19 -12.94 -2.94 4.69
CA LEU A 19 -14.17 -3.21 5.45
C LEU A 19 -15.02 -1.96 5.74
N LEU A 20 -14.41 -0.78 5.84
CA LEU A 20 -15.14 0.45 6.12
C LEU A 20 -16.20 0.72 5.04
N PRO A 21 -17.40 1.20 5.41
CA PRO A 21 -18.47 1.45 4.46
C PRO A 21 -18.11 2.63 3.54
N GLY A 22 -18.54 2.52 2.29
CA GLY A 22 -18.55 3.65 1.36
C GLY A 22 -19.82 4.47 1.47
N SER A 23 -19.80 5.66 0.90
CA SER A 23 -21.00 6.41 0.54
C SER A 23 -21.55 5.87 -0.79
N ASN A 24 -22.85 6.04 -1.01
CA ASN A 24 -23.51 5.61 -2.25
C ASN A 24 -23.34 6.63 -3.40
N GLU A 25 -22.48 7.63 -3.21
CA GLU A 25 -22.39 8.82 -4.06
C GLU A 25 -21.21 8.76 -5.05
N SER A 26 -20.57 7.60 -5.24
CA SER A 26 -19.41 7.51 -6.13
C SER A 26 -19.84 7.65 -7.59
N SER A 27 -19.34 8.68 -8.28
CA SER A 27 -19.52 8.85 -9.73
C SER A 27 -18.85 7.72 -10.52
N GLN A 28 -19.36 7.44 -11.74
CA GLN A 28 -18.75 6.45 -12.65
C GLN A 28 -17.28 6.77 -12.95
N LEU A 29 -16.94 8.06 -13.09
CA LEU A 29 -15.57 8.51 -13.31
C LEU A 29 -14.66 8.17 -12.13
N SER A 30 -15.11 8.42 -10.90
CA SER A 30 -14.33 8.08 -9.70
C SER A 30 -14.13 6.57 -9.56
N SER A 31 -15.15 5.76 -9.87
CA SER A 31 -15.04 4.30 -9.83
C SER A 31 -14.09 3.76 -10.90
N ALA A 32 -14.15 4.32 -12.12
CA ALA A 32 -13.23 3.95 -13.20
C ALA A 32 -11.77 4.33 -12.87
N LEU A 33 -11.54 5.52 -12.32
CA LEU A 33 -10.21 5.96 -11.91
C LEU A 33 -9.67 5.12 -10.74
N ALA A 34 -10.52 4.80 -9.76
CA ALA A 34 -10.19 3.91 -8.67
C ALA A 34 -9.78 2.51 -9.18
N ALA A 35 -10.52 1.94 -10.13
CA ALA A 35 -10.19 0.64 -10.72
C ALA A 35 -8.85 0.67 -11.46
N LEU A 36 -8.58 1.72 -12.24
CA LEU A 36 -7.30 1.91 -12.94
C LEU A 36 -6.12 2.01 -11.97
N LEU A 37 -6.27 2.80 -10.90
CA LEU A 37 -5.25 2.97 -9.88
C LEU A 37 -5.01 1.68 -9.09
N ALA A 38 -6.08 0.95 -8.73
CA ALA A 38 -5.97 -0.34 -8.08
C ALA A 38 -5.21 -1.35 -8.95
N LEU A 39 -5.51 -1.40 -10.27
CA LEU A 39 -4.79 -2.25 -11.20
C LEU A 39 -3.31 -1.88 -11.30
N LEU A 40 -3.00 -0.59 -11.41
CA LEU A 40 -1.63 -0.09 -11.43
C LEU A 40 -0.87 -0.52 -10.15
N ALA A 41 -1.49 -0.36 -8.98
CA ALA A 41 -0.89 -0.76 -7.72
C ALA A 41 -0.63 -2.26 -7.64
N VAL A 42 -1.55 -3.11 -8.13
CA VAL A 42 -1.36 -4.56 -8.21
C VAL A 42 -0.16 -4.90 -9.09
N VAL A 43 -0.01 -4.24 -10.24
CA VAL A 43 1.16 -4.43 -11.13
C VAL A 43 2.47 -4.02 -10.44
N ILE A 44 2.48 -2.91 -9.72
CA ILE A 44 3.66 -2.45 -8.97
C ILE A 44 3.99 -3.43 -7.84
N LEU A 45 3.01 -3.88 -7.06
CA LEU A 45 3.19 -4.88 -5.99
C LEU A 45 3.75 -6.18 -6.56
N PHE A 46 3.17 -6.68 -7.64
CA PHE A 46 3.62 -7.92 -8.27
C PHE A 46 5.08 -7.82 -8.71
N ARG A 47 5.47 -6.71 -9.38
CA ARG A 47 6.85 -6.48 -9.77
C ARG A 47 7.78 -6.33 -8.56
N ALA A 48 7.37 -5.61 -7.54
CA ALA A 48 8.16 -5.44 -6.32
C ALA A 48 8.40 -6.78 -5.61
N PHE A 49 7.37 -7.61 -5.45
CA PHE A 49 7.51 -8.92 -4.84
C PHE A 49 8.39 -9.85 -5.66
N ARG A 50 8.22 -9.86 -6.98
CA ARG A 50 9.05 -10.67 -7.88
C ARG A 50 10.52 -10.26 -7.83
N ASP A 51 10.80 -8.96 -7.91
CA ASP A 51 12.17 -8.44 -7.95
C ASP A 51 12.86 -8.57 -6.58
N LEU A 52 12.11 -8.49 -5.46
CA LEU A 52 12.65 -8.68 -4.10
C LEU A 52 12.85 -10.17 -3.74
N GLY A 53 11.99 -11.06 -4.24
CA GLY A 53 12.16 -12.51 -4.13
C GLY A 53 12.37 -13.01 -2.69
N SER A 54 13.50 -13.67 -2.45
CA SER A 54 13.85 -14.25 -1.14
C SER A 54 14.11 -13.21 -0.04
N ALA A 55 14.32 -11.94 -0.40
CA ALA A 55 14.50 -10.81 0.51
C ALA A 55 13.18 -10.22 1.03
N LEU A 56 12.03 -10.73 0.56
CA LEU A 56 10.71 -10.25 0.99
C LEU A 56 10.52 -10.49 2.50
N THR A 57 10.30 -9.39 3.21
CA THR A 57 9.92 -9.38 4.61
C THR A 57 8.87 -8.30 4.84
N PRO A 58 7.82 -8.56 5.62
CA PRO A 58 6.87 -7.52 6.00
C PRO A 58 7.45 -6.60 7.08
N LEU A 59 8.49 -7.04 7.79
CA LEU A 59 9.15 -6.26 8.85
C LEU A 59 9.90 -5.06 8.25
N PRO A 60 9.99 -3.93 8.98
CA PRO A 60 10.79 -2.79 8.53
C PRO A 60 12.28 -3.13 8.43
N GLU A 61 12.73 -4.07 9.26
CA GLU A 61 14.09 -4.59 9.25
C GLU A 61 14.27 -5.51 8.04
N SER A 62 15.38 -5.32 7.30
CA SER A 62 15.76 -6.22 6.22
C SER A 62 15.93 -7.63 6.75
N LYS A 63 15.60 -8.61 5.92
CA LYS A 63 15.81 -10.02 6.27
C LYS A 63 17.31 -10.25 6.50
N GLU A 64 17.65 -10.88 7.62
CA GLU A 64 19.05 -11.20 7.93
C GLU A 64 19.68 -12.00 6.78
N GLY A 65 20.85 -11.55 6.33
CA GLY A 65 21.59 -12.17 5.21
C GLY A 65 21.01 -11.91 3.81
N ALA A 66 20.00 -11.05 3.66
CA ALA A 66 19.52 -10.63 2.35
C ALA A 66 20.35 -9.45 1.80
N ASP A 67 20.78 -9.56 0.55
CA ASP A 67 21.47 -8.49 -0.16
C ASP A 67 20.51 -7.36 -0.55
N LEU A 68 21.06 -6.16 -0.71
CA LEU A 68 20.32 -5.00 -1.19
C LEU A 68 19.91 -5.20 -2.66
N VAL A 69 18.60 -5.18 -2.93
CA VAL A 69 18.06 -5.25 -4.29
C VAL A 69 17.95 -3.86 -4.89
N THR A 70 18.70 -3.61 -5.97
CA THR A 70 18.68 -2.33 -6.72
C THR A 70 18.31 -2.50 -8.20
N SER A 71 17.96 -3.71 -8.62
CA SER A 71 17.57 -4.04 -9.99
C SER A 71 16.04 -3.96 -10.18
N GLY A 72 15.58 -4.11 -11.44
CA GLY A 72 14.14 -4.13 -11.74
C GLY A 72 13.43 -2.84 -11.33
N ILE A 73 12.28 -2.95 -10.67
CA ILE A 73 11.50 -1.79 -10.22
C ILE A 73 12.22 -0.96 -9.13
N TYR A 74 13.08 -1.61 -8.33
CA TYR A 74 13.86 -0.96 -7.27
C TYR A 74 14.96 -0.04 -7.81
N SER A 75 15.32 -0.16 -9.10
CA SER A 75 16.23 0.79 -9.78
C SER A 75 15.62 2.18 -10.00
N ARG A 76 14.27 2.28 -9.96
CA ARG A 76 13.53 3.52 -10.24
C ARG A 76 12.80 4.07 -9.02
N ILE A 77 12.29 3.17 -8.17
CA ILE A 77 11.48 3.54 -7.00
C ILE A 77 12.13 2.88 -5.78
N ARG A 78 12.50 3.68 -4.76
CA ARG A 78 13.17 3.18 -3.56
C ARG A 78 12.26 2.28 -2.70
N HIS A 79 10.96 2.58 -2.62
CA HIS A 79 9.99 1.83 -1.82
C HIS A 79 8.74 1.45 -2.64
N PRO A 80 8.85 0.59 -3.67
CA PRO A 80 7.78 0.31 -4.62
C PRO A 80 6.55 -0.34 -3.97
N ILE A 81 6.74 -1.16 -2.92
CA ILE A 81 5.64 -1.72 -2.12
C ILE A 81 4.85 -0.59 -1.45
N TYR A 82 5.51 0.39 -0.83
CA TYR A 82 4.84 1.48 -0.13
C TYR A 82 4.13 2.41 -1.12
N SER A 83 4.75 2.68 -2.27
CA SER A 83 4.09 3.43 -3.36
C SER A 83 2.82 2.73 -3.82
N ALA A 84 2.82 1.41 -3.98
CA ALA A 84 1.62 0.68 -4.37
C ALA A 84 0.54 0.66 -3.29
N LEU A 85 0.90 0.52 -2.01
CA LEU A 85 -0.06 0.59 -0.90
C LEU A 85 -0.68 1.98 -0.77
N PHE A 86 0.09 3.04 -1.00
CA PHE A 86 -0.42 4.40 -1.10
C PHE A 86 -1.44 4.56 -2.24
N ILE A 87 -1.10 4.07 -3.44
CA ILE A 87 -2.02 4.10 -4.59
C ILE A 87 -3.30 3.29 -4.31
N LEU A 88 -3.20 2.14 -3.64
CA LEU A 88 -4.37 1.36 -3.19
C LEU A 88 -5.24 2.12 -2.19
N ALA A 89 -4.63 2.84 -1.24
CA ALA A 89 -5.37 3.66 -0.28
C ALA A 89 -6.14 4.78 -1.00
N LEU A 90 -5.52 5.42 -1.98
CA LEU A 90 -6.17 6.43 -2.83
C LEU A 90 -7.32 5.82 -3.66
N ALA A 91 -7.09 4.66 -4.27
CA ALA A 91 -8.12 3.94 -5.01
C ALA A 91 -9.32 3.57 -4.12
N ALA A 92 -9.07 3.08 -2.90
CA ALA A 92 -10.12 2.76 -1.94
C ALA A 92 -10.94 3.99 -1.54
N TYR A 93 -10.29 5.14 -1.30
CA TYR A 93 -11.00 6.39 -1.05
C TYR A 93 -11.82 6.84 -2.25
N LEU A 94 -11.25 6.78 -3.47
CA LEU A 94 -11.98 7.19 -4.68
C LEU A 94 -13.21 6.31 -4.95
N TRP A 95 -13.11 5.02 -4.63
CA TRP A 95 -14.21 4.07 -4.76
C TRP A 95 -15.31 4.29 -3.70
N LYS A 96 -14.91 4.54 -2.44
CA LYS A 96 -15.84 4.57 -1.30
C LYS A 96 -16.32 5.98 -0.93
N GLN A 97 -15.61 7.05 -1.33
CA GLN A 97 -15.95 8.46 -1.06
C GLN A 97 -16.47 8.72 0.36
N SER A 98 -15.77 8.18 1.36
CA SER A 98 -16.20 8.17 2.76
C SER A 98 -15.14 8.80 3.67
N GLY A 99 -15.58 9.60 4.64
CA GLY A 99 -14.68 10.26 5.59
C GLY A 99 -13.88 9.28 6.44
N SER A 100 -14.48 8.16 6.85
CA SER A 100 -13.77 7.12 7.61
C SER A 100 -12.68 6.45 6.77
N VAL A 101 -12.95 6.20 5.49
CA VAL A 101 -11.99 5.65 4.53
C VAL A 101 -10.86 6.65 4.28
N LEU A 102 -11.17 7.94 4.18
CA LEU A 102 -10.15 9.00 4.04
C LEU A 102 -9.22 9.02 5.25
N ILE A 103 -9.76 8.99 6.46
CA ILE A 103 -8.97 8.97 7.70
C ILE A 103 -8.07 7.74 7.73
N ALA A 104 -8.62 6.55 7.43
CA ALA A 104 -7.82 5.33 7.37
C ALA A 104 -6.72 5.40 6.30
N ALA A 105 -7.00 5.98 5.13
CA ALA A 105 -6.03 6.16 4.05
C ALA A 105 -4.90 7.12 4.45
N LEU A 106 -5.22 8.22 5.14
CA LEU A 106 -4.25 9.18 5.64
C LEU A 106 -3.37 8.57 6.75
N LEU A 107 -3.98 7.84 7.69
CA LEU A 107 -3.23 7.13 8.73
C LEU A 107 -2.29 6.07 8.14
N LEU A 108 -2.77 5.31 7.15
CA LEU A 108 -1.94 4.33 6.45
C LEU A 108 -0.78 5.03 5.73
N THR A 109 -1.06 6.13 5.02
CA THR A 109 -0.03 6.89 4.30
C THR A 109 1.02 7.42 5.26
N SER A 110 0.62 8.03 6.37
CA SER A 110 1.54 8.52 7.41
C SER A 110 2.40 7.39 7.98
N LEU A 111 1.80 6.21 8.22
CA LEU A 111 2.53 5.04 8.70
C LEU A 111 3.54 4.52 7.65
N LEU A 112 3.18 4.52 6.37
CA LEU A 112 4.08 4.12 5.28
C LEU A 112 5.26 5.08 5.14
N LEU A 113 5.02 6.39 5.28
CA LEU A 113 6.07 7.41 5.27
C LEU A 113 7.01 7.27 6.47
N TYR A 114 6.48 6.91 7.65
CA TYR A 114 7.31 6.62 8.83
C TYR A 114 8.22 5.39 8.64
N LYS A 115 7.79 4.42 7.82
CA LYS A 115 8.53 3.18 7.56
C LYS A 115 9.56 3.29 6.42
N ALA A 116 9.44 4.31 5.58
CA ALA A 116 10.28 4.51 4.39
C ALA A 116 11.66 5.02 4.80
#